data_AF-A0A224YL05-F1
#
_entry.id   AF-A0A224YL05-F1
#
_cell.length_a   1.000
_cell.length_b   1.000
_cell.length_c   1.000
_cell.angle_alpha   90.00
_cell.angle_beta   90.00
_cell.angle_gamma   90.00
#
_symmetry.space_group_name_H-M   'P 1'
#
loop_
_entity.id
_entity.type
_entity.pdbx_description
1 polymer ?
#
loop_
_entity_poly.entity_id
_entity_poly.type
_entity_poly.pdbx_seq_one_letter_code
_entity_poly.pdbx_strand_id
1 'polypeptide(L)'
;MAGNGMDLGAVWLQHSVPRFVDDVTKGYMYPNNGRENGQLFFCITFPLGTVEKISYHLHLQAANVYETRYRDWTDTYKLFSSLLRKEYMKKLSGVQVDFLLTRKSRPVLAISKSPRWINDIYTEELIRQMNDSMTVQTWKNGIGGAQSMYCKGRHTVTDVEEVDVKTQKGLLTFSSSEDHSKWSVARNKGFFCFSSLNRMFSQWKRGGEITCIIDVPLAQLFRDSIFKQNQCKKKRQE
;
A
#
# COMPACT_ATOMS: atom_id res chain seq x y z
N MET A 1 -23.34 10.89 -7.28
CA MET A 1 -21.95 10.60 -7.65
C MET A 1 -21.12 11.81 -7.27
N ALA A 2 -19.85 11.64 -6.89
CA ALA A 2 -18.97 12.82 -6.83
C ALA A 2 -18.62 13.17 -8.28
N GLY A 3 -19.03 14.35 -8.74
CA GLY A 3 -18.86 14.82 -10.12
C GLY A 3 -20.18 15.25 -10.76
N ASN A 4 -20.27 16.51 -11.18
CA ASN A 4 -21.32 16.99 -12.08
C ASN A 4 -20.98 16.53 -13.51
N GLY A 5 -22.03 16.23 -14.30
CA GLY A 5 -21.98 15.52 -15.59
C GLY A 5 -20.76 15.80 -16.48
N MET A 6 -20.16 14.70 -16.96
CA MET A 6 -18.92 14.54 -17.74
C MET A 6 -17.62 14.33 -16.95
N ASP A 7 -17.53 14.74 -15.68
CA ASP A 7 -16.36 14.47 -14.82
C ASP A 7 -16.51 13.14 -14.04
N LEU A 8 -16.55 12.02 -14.77
CA LEU A 8 -16.59 10.69 -14.16
C LEU A 8 -15.19 10.29 -13.65
N GLY A 9 -15.03 10.27 -12.33
CA GLY A 9 -13.79 9.87 -11.66
C GLY A 9 -14.05 8.87 -10.55
N ALA A 10 -13.01 8.10 -10.23
CA ALA A 10 -12.95 7.26 -9.05
C ALA A 10 -11.88 7.78 -8.10
N VAL A 11 -12.13 7.69 -6.79
CA VAL A 11 -11.14 7.98 -5.75
C VAL A 11 -10.76 6.68 -5.08
N TRP A 12 -9.46 6.37 -5.06
CA TRP A 12 -8.88 5.26 -4.34
C TRP A 12 -8.17 5.80 -3.09
N LEU A 13 -8.77 5.56 -1.92
CA LEU A 13 -8.23 5.97 -0.63
C LEU A 13 -7.72 4.74 0.11
N GLN A 14 -6.40 4.67 0.28
CA GLN A 14 -5.71 3.62 1.02
C GLN A 14 -5.24 4.17 2.36
N HIS A 15 -5.34 3.37 3.42
CA HIS A 15 -4.87 3.79 4.74
C HIS A 15 -4.48 2.62 5.64
N SER A 16 -3.79 2.94 6.74
CA SER A 16 -3.40 1.97 7.77
C SER A 16 -4.28 1.98 9.02
N VAL A 17 -5.21 2.93 9.14
CA VAL A 17 -6.08 3.10 10.33
C VAL A 17 -7.05 1.93 10.50
N PRO A 18 -6.97 1.14 11.59
CA PRO A 18 -7.90 0.03 11.80
C PRO A 18 -9.31 0.55 12.13
N ARG A 19 -10.35 -0.13 11.62
CA ARG A 19 -11.77 0.24 11.82
C ARG A 19 -12.13 1.66 11.31
N PHE A 20 -11.49 2.08 10.23
CA PHE A 20 -11.81 3.32 9.53
C PHE A 20 -12.29 2.98 8.11
N VAL A 21 -13.41 3.51 7.59
CA VAL A 21 -14.54 4.13 8.31
C VAL A 21 -15.51 3.02 8.70
N ASP A 22 -15.59 2.65 9.99
CA ASP A 22 -16.31 1.43 10.40
C ASP A 22 -17.80 1.43 9.99
N ASP A 23 -18.51 2.52 10.27
CA ASP A 23 -19.94 2.67 9.99
C ASP A 23 -20.24 4.08 9.47
N VAL A 24 -20.45 4.18 8.16
CA VAL A 24 -20.72 5.46 7.48
C VAL A 24 -22.11 6.04 7.78
N THR A 25 -23.03 5.24 8.34
CA THR A 25 -24.39 5.70 8.68
C THR A 25 -24.43 6.52 9.96
N LYS A 26 -23.45 6.30 10.86
CA LYS A 26 -23.30 7.04 12.12
C LYS A 26 -22.52 8.36 11.98
N GLY A 27 -22.18 8.75 10.75
CA GLY A 27 -21.37 9.92 10.47
C GLY A 27 -19.86 9.67 10.59
N TYR A 28 -19.07 10.74 10.47
CA TYR A 28 -17.61 10.63 10.54
C TYR A 28 -17.13 10.55 11.99
N MET A 29 -16.31 9.54 12.28
CA MET A 29 -15.56 9.44 13.53
C MET A 29 -14.17 8.88 13.26
N TYR A 30 -13.13 9.56 13.74
CA TYR A 30 -11.77 9.02 13.70
C TYR A 30 -11.58 8.08 14.90
N PRO A 31 -11.24 6.80 14.69
CA PRO A 31 -11.27 5.81 15.74
C PRO A 31 -10.13 6.02 16.74
N ASN A 32 -10.40 5.77 18.03
CA ASN A 32 -9.45 6.06 19.12
C ASN A 32 -8.14 5.28 18.98
N ASN A 33 -8.20 4.01 18.57
CA ASN A 33 -7.03 3.17 18.29
C ASN A 33 -6.15 3.70 17.13
N GLY A 34 -6.68 4.58 16.27
CA GLY A 34 -5.93 5.23 15.21
C GLY A 34 -5.05 6.38 15.69
N ARG A 35 -5.11 6.75 16.98
CA ARG A 35 -4.38 7.89 17.57
C ARG A 35 -3.06 7.49 18.25
N GLU A 36 -2.89 6.21 18.54
CA GLU A 36 -1.75 5.71 19.32
C GLU A 36 -0.49 5.50 18.48
N ASN A 37 -0.66 5.18 17.19
CA ASN A 37 0.44 4.84 16.29
C ASN A 37 0.43 5.75 15.07
N GLY A 38 1.60 5.94 14.45
CA GLY A 38 1.73 6.55 13.13
C GLY A 38 0.78 5.90 12.12
N GLN A 39 0.12 6.71 11.29
CA GLN A 39 -0.79 6.26 10.25
C GLN A 39 -0.50 6.98 8.95
N LEU A 40 -0.81 6.32 7.84
CA LEU A 40 -0.68 6.91 6.51
C LEU A 40 -2.01 6.81 5.78
N PHE A 41 -2.36 7.89 5.10
CA PHE A 41 -3.44 7.96 4.13
C PHE A 41 -2.84 8.30 2.77
N PHE A 42 -3.25 7.56 1.74
CA PHE A 42 -2.83 7.78 0.38
C PHE A 42 -4.04 7.79 -0.54
N CYS A 43 -4.25 8.91 -1.22
CA CYS A 43 -5.46 9.18 -1.99
C CYS A 43 -5.09 9.45 -3.45
N ILE A 44 -5.68 8.70 -4.37
CA ILE A 44 -5.43 8.82 -5.80
C ILE A 44 -6.76 8.98 -6.54
N THR A 45 -6.81 9.93 -7.47
CA THR A 45 -7.96 10.08 -8.38
C THR A 45 -7.66 9.43 -9.72
N PHE A 46 -8.51 8.51 -10.13
CA PHE A 46 -8.44 7.77 -11.40
C PHE A 46 -9.60 8.12 -12.33
N PRO A 47 -9.45 7.96 -13.66
CA PRO A 47 -10.60 7.86 -14.55
C PRO A 47 -11.54 6.74 -14.09
N LEU A 48 -12.86 6.92 -14.27
CA LEU A 48 -13.83 5.92 -13.79
C LEU A 48 -13.54 4.51 -14.31
N GLY A 49 -13.10 4.37 -15.56
CA GLY A 49 -12.79 3.06 -16.16
C GLY A 49 -11.72 2.24 -15.42
N THR A 50 -10.87 2.89 -14.61
CA THR A 50 -9.84 2.20 -13.83
C THR A 50 -10.41 1.35 -12.70
N VAL A 51 -11.67 1.57 -12.29
CA VAL A 51 -12.31 0.78 -11.21
C VAL A 51 -12.34 -0.72 -11.52
N GLU A 52 -12.40 -1.12 -12.79
CA GLU A 52 -12.43 -2.54 -13.15
C GLU A 52 -11.11 -3.23 -12.81
N LYS A 53 -9.97 -2.57 -13.10
CA LYS A 53 -8.64 -3.07 -12.74
C LYS A 53 -8.43 -3.07 -11.24
N ILE A 54 -8.79 -1.98 -10.56
CA ILE A 54 -8.73 -1.91 -9.08
C ILE A 54 -9.55 -3.05 -8.48
N SER A 55 -10.73 -3.33 -9.04
CA SER A 55 -11.60 -4.40 -8.56
C SER A 55 -10.98 -5.77 -8.72
N TYR A 56 -10.28 -6.03 -9.84
CA TYR A 56 -9.50 -7.26 -9.99
C TYR A 56 -8.44 -7.42 -8.90
N HIS A 57 -7.69 -6.35 -8.59
CA HIS A 57 -6.67 -6.37 -7.52
C HIS A 57 -7.29 -6.67 -6.15
N LEU A 58 -8.47 -6.11 -5.86
CA LEU A 58 -9.23 -6.38 -4.62
C LEU A 58 -9.75 -7.82 -4.54
N HIS A 59 -10.25 -8.38 -5.65
CA HIS A 59 -10.61 -9.80 -5.73
C HIS A 59 -9.39 -10.69 -5.50
N LEU A 60 -8.27 -10.40 -6.15
CA LEU A 60 -7.05 -11.20 -6.07
C LEU A 60 -6.52 -11.27 -4.63
N GLN A 61 -6.50 -10.13 -3.92
CA GLN A 61 -6.05 -10.08 -2.53
C GLN A 61 -7.08 -10.61 -1.51
N ALA A 62 -8.27 -11.03 -1.97
CA ALA A 62 -9.40 -11.41 -1.11
C ALA A 62 -9.75 -10.31 -0.09
N ALA A 63 -9.86 -9.06 -0.57
CA ALA A 63 -10.22 -7.93 0.28
C ALA A 63 -11.60 -8.12 0.90
N ASN A 64 -11.73 -7.82 2.20
CA ASN A 64 -13.01 -7.86 2.89
C ASN A 64 -13.82 -6.59 2.61
N VAL A 65 -14.87 -6.70 1.81
CA VAL A 65 -15.78 -5.60 1.51
C VAL A 65 -16.92 -5.59 2.52
N TYR A 66 -16.91 -4.60 3.42
CA TYR A 66 -17.85 -4.51 4.54
C TYR A 66 -19.03 -3.56 4.25
N GLU A 67 -18.75 -2.34 3.80
CA GLU A 67 -19.75 -1.35 3.37
C GLU A 67 -19.69 -1.11 1.87
N THR A 68 -20.86 -1.04 1.22
CA THR A 68 -20.97 -0.92 -0.23
C THR A 68 -22.22 -0.16 -0.62
N ARG A 69 -22.18 0.46 -1.80
CA ARG A 69 -23.36 1.05 -2.41
C ARG A 69 -23.45 0.70 -3.89
N TYR A 70 -24.10 -0.42 -4.17
CA TYR A 70 -24.43 -0.82 -5.53
C TYR A 70 -25.40 0.18 -6.19
N ARG A 71 -25.25 0.36 -7.51
CA ARG A 71 -26.10 1.17 -8.39
C ARG A 71 -26.07 0.54 -9.79
N ASP A 72 -27.18 0.60 -10.52
CA ASP A 72 -27.31 -0.07 -11.84
C ASP A 72 -26.20 0.30 -12.84
N TRP A 73 -25.73 1.57 -12.85
CA TRP A 73 -24.63 1.98 -13.73
C TRP A 73 -23.33 1.19 -13.50
N THR A 74 -23.13 0.66 -12.28
CA THR A 74 -21.92 -0.10 -11.92
C THR A 74 -21.80 -1.41 -12.67
N ASP A 75 -22.89 -1.96 -13.23
CA ASP A 75 -22.86 -3.19 -14.04
C ASP A 75 -22.07 -3.04 -15.35
N THR A 76 -21.78 -1.80 -15.77
CA THR A 76 -20.81 -1.51 -16.84
C THR A 76 -19.41 -2.05 -16.52
N TYR A 77 -19.08 -2.15 -15.24
CA TYR A 77 -17.80 -2.62 -14.69
C TYR A 77 -18.06 -3.91 -13.91
N LYS A 78 -17.92 -5.06 -14.58
CA LYS A 78 -18.38 -6.37 -14.06
C LYS A 78 -17.71 -6.71 -12.73
N LEU A 79 -16.40 -6.61 -12.64
CA LEU A 79 -15.66 -6.94 -11.41
C LEU A 79 -15.98 -5.97 -10.28
N PHE A 80 -16.20 -4.69 -10.61
CA PHE A 80 -16.61 -3.69 -9.63
C PHE A 80 -18.02 -3.95 -9.09
N SER A 81 -18.99 -4.21 -9.97
CA SER A 81 -20.35 -4.60 -9.58
C SER A 81 -20.33 -5.84 -8.69
N SER A 82 -19.56 -6.87 -9.05
CA SER A 82 -19.40 -8.07 -8.21
C SER A 82 -18.82 -7.76 -6.83
N LEU A 83 -17.83 -6.87 -6.70
CA LEU A 83 -17.35 -6.44 -5.37
C LEU A 83 -18.43 -5.73 -4.55
N LEU A 84 -19.19 -4.81 -5.17
CA LEU A 84 -20.27 -4.10 -4.50
C LEU A 84 -21.40 -5.04 -4.07
N ARG A 85 -21.62 -6.13 -4.79
CA ARG A 85 -22.55 -7.21 -4.44
C ARG A 85 -21.94 -8.27 -3.51
N LYS A 86 -20.66 -8.12 -3.13
CA LYS A 86 -19.88 -9.07 -2.32
C LYS A 86 -19.80 -10.48 -2.93
N GLU A 87 -19.79 -10.54 -4.26
CA GLU A 87 -19.63 -11.73 -5.06
C GLU A 87 -18.16 -11.92 -5.45
N TYR A 88 -17.43 -12.72 -4.68
CA TYR A 88 -15.97 -12.84 -4.85
C TYR A 88 -15.55 -13.87 -5.89
N MET A 89 -14.51 -13.54 -6.66
CA MET A 89 -13.87 -14.49 -7.57
C MET A 89 -13.27 -15.67 -6.80
N LYS A 90 -13.57 -16.89 -7.25
CA LYS A 90 -13.09 -18.11 -6.59
C LYS A 90 -11.72 -18.52 -7.14
N LYS A 91 -10.89 -19.05 -6.23
CA LYS A 91 -9.63 -19.76 -6.53
C LYS A 91 -8.53 -18.92 -7.21
N LEU A 92 -8.54 -17.60 -7.10
CA LEU A 92 -7.44 -16.77 -7.60
C LEU A 92 -6.11 -17.10 -6.92
N SER A 93 -5.03 -17.08 -7.70
CA SER A 93 -3.68 -17.38 -7.24
C SER A 93 -2.64 -16.55 -7.99
N GLY A 94 -1.54 -16.21 -7.32
CA GLY A 94 -0.42 -15.49 -7.92
C GLY A 94 -0.37 -14.02 -7.58
N VAL A 95 0.28 -13.26 -8.47
CA VAL A 95 0.55 -11.82 -8.35
C VAL A 95 0.09 -11.15 -9.64
N GLN A 96 -0.55 -9.99 -9.51
CA GLN A 96 -0.94 -9.15 -10.63
C GLN A 96 -0.18 -7.83 -10.55
N VAL A 97 0.33 -7.38 -11.69
CA VAL A 97 1.03 -6.10 -11.84
C VAL A 97 0.37 -5.32 -12.97
N ASP A 98 -0.06 -4.10 -12.66
CA ASP A 98 -0.66 -3.19 -13.62
C ASP A 98 -0.03 -1.80 -13.54
N PHE A 99 0.13 -1.17 -14.70
CA PHE A 99 0.36 0.26 -14.79
C PHE A 99 -0.98 0.97 -15.02
N LEU A 100 -1.33 1.85 -14.09
CA LEU A 100 -2.51 2.69 -14.09
C LEU A 100 -2.11 4.15 -14.35
N LEU A 101 -3.09 4.97 -14.76
CA LEU A 101 -2.92 6.40 -14.93
C LEU A 101 -3.93 7.14 -14.08
N THR A 102 -3.45 8.06 -13.25
CA THR A 102 -4.33 9.01 -12.56
C THR A 102 -5.11 9.86 -13.56
N ARG A 103 -6.12 10.61 -13.11
CA ARG A 103 -6.85 11.57 -13.98
C ARG A 103 -5.94 12.62 -14.61
N LYS A 104 -4.79 12.94 -13.99
CA LYS A 104 -3.78 13.85 -14.53
C LYS A 104 -2.63 13.12 -15.24
N SER A 105 -2.88 11.89 -15.71
CA SER A 105 -1.93 11.07 -16.47
C SER A 105 -0.61 10.77 -15.75
N ARG A 106 -0.56 10.91 -14.42
CA ARG A 106 0.59 10.43 -13.63
C ARG A 106 0.58 8.89 -13.59
N PRO A 107 1.70 8.22 -13.90
CA PRO A 107 1.82 6.77 -13.80
C PRO A 107 1.72 6.28 -12.36
N VAL A 108 0.97 5.20 -12.16
CA VAL A 108 0.85 4.47 -10.88
C VAL A 108 1.09 3.00 -11.15
N LEU A 109 2.04 2.39 -10.46
CA LEU A 109 2.23 0.94 -10.46
C LEU A 109 1.35 0.34 -9.36
N ALA A 110 0.47 -0.57 -9.72
CA ALA A 110 -0.32 -1.36 -8.79
C ALA A 110 0.16 -2.81 -8.83
N ILE A 111 0.49 -3.36 -7.66
CA ILE A 111 0.89 -4.75 -7.47
C ILE A 111 -0.09 -5.35 -6.46
N SER A 112 -0.71 -6.48 -6.76
CA SER A 112 -1.49 -7.25 -5.78
C SER A 112 -1.08 -8.70 -5.77
N LYS A 113 -1.17 -9.35 -4.60
CA LYS A 113 -0.93 -10.78 -4.44
C LYS A 113 -2.14 -11.46 -3.83
N SER A 114 -2.32 -12.73 -4.17
CA SER A 114 -3.31 -13.57 -3.50
C SER A 114 -2.77 -14.17 -2.18
N PRO A 115 -3.65 -14.57 -1.25
CA PRO A 115 -3.26 -15.31 -0.05
C PRO A 115 -2.55 -16.65 -0.33
N ARG A 116 -2.72 -17.20 -1.54
CA ARG A 116 -2.13 -18.49 -1.97
C ARG A 116 -0.72 -18.35 -2.53
N TRP A 117 -0.29 -17.13 -2.85
CA TRP A 117 1.07 -16.85 -3.23
C TRP A 117 1.90 -16.55 -1.97
N ILE A 118 2.59 -17.57 -1.46
CA ILE A 118 3.20 -17.57 -0.12
C ILE A 118 4.64 -17.05 -0.16
N ASN A 119 4.81 -15.78 -0.53
CA ASN A 119 6.11 -15.13 -0.55
C ASN A 119 6.03 -13.67 -0.05
N ASP A 120 7.20 -13.08 0.22
CA ASP A 120 7.38 -11.66 0.51
C ASP A 120 7.25 -10.84 -0.79
N ILE A 121 6.13 -10.10 -0.92
CA ILE A 121 5.85 -9.25 -2.09
C ILE A 121 6.92 -8.17 -2.28
N TYR A 122 7.59 -7.75 -1.21
CA TYR A 122 8.63 -6.71 -1.27
C TYR A 122 9.90 -7.23 -1.96
N THR A 123 10.32 -8.46 -1.64
CA THR A 123 11.58 -9.03 -2.17
C THR A 123 11.40 -9.75 -3.49
N GLU A 124 10.25 -10.35 -3.75
CA GLU A 124 10.05 -11.10 -4.99
C GLU A 124 9.53 -10.21 -6.13
N GLU A 125 8.70 -9.20 -5.80
CA GLU A 125 8.00 -8.43 -6.82
C GLU A 125 8.41 -6.95 -6.83
N LEU A 126 8.33 -6.26 -5.69
CA LEU A 126 8.56 -4.81 -5.66
C LEU A 126 9.97 -4.44 -6.14
N ILE A 127 11.04 -5.04 -5.61
CA ILE A 127 12.42 -4.71 -6.05
C ILE A 127 12.66 -5.04 -7.52
N ARG A 128 11.95 -6.03 -8.08
CA ARG A 128 12.03 -6.42 -9.49
C ARG A 128 11.39 -5.34 -10.36
N GLN A 129 10.18 -4.90 -10.01
CA GLN A 129 9.47 -3.84 -10.72
C GLN A 129 10.19 -2.48 -10.60
N MET A 130 10.72 -2.18 -9.42
CA MET A 130 11.47 -0.95 -9.20
C MET A 130 12.85 -0.99 -9.86
N ASN A 131 13.43 -2.18 -10.05
CA ASN A 131 14.83 -2.36 -10.44
C ASN A 131 15.75 -1.42 -9.62
N ASP A 132 15.54 -1.41 -8.31
CA ASP A 132 16.24 -0.60 -7.32
C ASP A 132 16.13 -1.28 -5.94
N SER A 133 17.02 -0.92 -5.03
CA SER A 133 16.87 -1.27 -3.61
C SER A 133 15.75 -0.43 -2.98
N MET A 134 15.03 -1.05 -2.04
CA MET A 134 13.91 -0.42 -1.34
C MET A 134 14.21 -0.29 0.15
N THR A 135 13.84 0.83 0.75
CA THR A 135 13.70 0.94 2.20
C THR A 135 12.22 0.90 2.56
N VAL A 136 11.84 0.03 3.50
CA VAL A 136 10.46 -0.29 3.84
C VAL A 136 10.16 0.03 5.30
N GLN A 137 9.11 0.83 5.53
CA GLN A 137 8.48 1.02 6.82
C GLN A 137 7.25 0.11 6.89
N THR A 138 7.20 -0.76 7.90
CA THR A 138 5.98 -1.51 8.25
C THR A 138 5.93 -1.79 9.75
N TRP A 139 4.73 -2.04 10.27
CA TRP A 139 4.54 -2.43 11.66
C TRP A 139 5.16 -3.80 11.96
N LYS A 140 6.11 -3.84 12.90
CA LYS A 140 6.89 -5.04 13.27
C LYS A 140 6.32 -5.83 14.47
N ASN A 141 5.23 -5.38 15.09
CA ASN A 141 4.66 -6.00 16.29
C ASN A 141 3.52 -7.01 15.98
N GLY A 142 3.45 -7.53 14.76
CA GLY A 142 2.43 -8.50 14.39
C GLY A 142 2.69 -9.94 14.87
N ILE A 143 1.77 -10.84 14.54
CA ILE A 143 1.91 -12.27 14.80
C ILE A 143 2.98 -12.89 13.89
N GLY A 144 3.76 -13.84 14.41
CA GLY A 144 4.66 -14.71 13.63
C GLY A 144 6.08 -14.17 13.42
N GLY A 145 6.43 -13.03 14.01
CA GLY A 145 7.77 -12.44 13.92
C GLY A 145 8.02 -11.61 12.67
N ALA A 146 8.71 -10.49 12.85
CA ALA A 146 9.11 -9.62 11.75
C ALA A 146 10.18 -10.32 10.89
N GLN A 147 10.08 -10.11 9.58
CA GLN A 147 11.14 -10.53 8.67
C GLN A 147 12.39 -9.66 8.89
N SER A 148 13.56 -10.20 8.53
CA SER A 148 14.79 -9.44 8.48
C SER A 148 14.99 -8.78 7.11
N MET A 149 15.97 -7.89 7.03
CA MET A 149 16.39 -7.30 5.77
C MET A 149 16.78 -8.36 4.73
N TYR A 150 16.57 -8.05 3.46
CA TYR A 150 16.97 -8.88 2.34
C TYR A 150 18.24 -8.33 1.67
N CYS A 151 19.33 -9.10 1.74
CA CYS A 151 20.67 -8.69 1.27
C CYS A 151 21.31 -9.66 0.26
N LYS A 152 20.57 -10.65 -0.23
CA LYS A 152 21.11 -11.73 -1.07
C LYS A 152 21.11 -11.40 -2.57
N GLY A 153 20.28 -10.46 -3.01
CA GLY A 153 20.13 -10.08 -4.42
C GLY A 153 20.98 -8.89 -4.85
N ARG A 154 20.89 -8.54 -6.15
CA ARG A 154 21.43 -7.29 -6.71
C ARG A 154 20.83 -6.06 -6.02
N HIS A 155 19.54 -6.14 -5.73
CA HIS A 155 18.79 -5.12 -5.00
C HIS A 155 18.45 -5.63 -3.60
N THR A 156 18.43 -4.71 -2.64
CA THR A 156 18.24 -5.00 -1.22
C THR A 156 16.89 -4.47 -0.75
N VAL A 157 16.33 -5.10 0.28
CA VAL A 157 15.19 -4.56 1.04
C VAL A 157 15.65 -4.34 2.46
N THR A 158 15.79 -3.07 2.85
CA THR A 158 16.12 -2.65 4.22
C THR A 158 14.87 -2.13 4.91
N ASP A 159 14.87 -2.14 6.25
CA ASP A 159 13.73 -1.72 7.07
C ASP A 159 14.05 -0.44 7.82
N VAL A 160 13.05 0.44 7.90
CA VAL A 160 13.08 1.60 8.81
C VAL A 160 13.00 1.11 10.27
N GLU A 161 13.78 1.75 11.13
CA GLU A 161 13.85 1.49 12.56
C GLU A 161 13.27 2.65 13.36
N GLU A 162 13.53 3.88 12.91
CA GLU A 162 13.05 5.13 13.54
C GLU A 162 12.69 6.14 12.43
N VAL A 163 11.59 6.87 12.65
CA VAL A 163 11.02 7.85 11.72
C VAL A 163 11.08 9.23 12.35
N ASP A 164 11.44 10.22 11.55
CA ASP A 164 11.46 11.65 11.87
C ASP A 164 10.38 12.40 11.09
N VAL A 165 9.51 13.12 11.80
CA VAL A 165 8.49 13.97 11.20
C VAL A 165 8.61 15.39 11.73
N LYS A 166 8.78 16.35 10.82
CA LYS A 166 8.71 17.77 11.15
C LYS A 166 7.25 18.17 11.37
N THR A 167 6.96 18.64 12.58
CA THR A 167 5.63 19.16 12.96
C THR A 167 5.71 20.65 13.26
N GLN A 168 4.56 21.29 13.44
CA GLN A 168 4.50 22.68 13.91
C GLN A 168 5.14 22.87 15.31
N LYS A 169 5.27 21.80 16.10
CA LYS A 169 5.85 21.81 17.45
C LYS A 169 7.33 21.42 17.46
N GLY A 170 7.94 21.21 16.29
CA GLY A 170 9.32 20.73 16.15
C GLY A 170 9.42 19.33 15.57
N LEU A 171 10.60 18.74 15.68
CA LEU A 171 10.90 17.40 15.19
C LEU A 171 10.31 16.35 16.15
N LEU A 172 9.56 15.39 15.61
CA LEU A 172 9.05 14.24 16.33
C LEU A 172 9.74 12.98 15.78
N THR A 173 10.48 12.30 16.64
CA THR A 173 11.15 11.03 16.35
C THR A 173 10.44 9.90 17.07
N PHE A 174 10.13 8.80 16.37
CA PHE A 174 9.47 7.63 16.97
C PHE A 174 9.93 6.31 16.34
N SER A 175 9.75 5.22 17.07
CA SER A 175 10.12 3.89 16.59
C SER A 175 9.18 3.42 15.47
N SER A 176 9.69 2.65 14.51
CA SER A 176 8.85 1.95 13.53
C SER A 176 7.88 0.94 14.15
N SER A 177 8.09 0.56 15.42
CA SER A 177 7.16 -0.25 16.20
C SER A 177 5.91 0.51 16.66
N GLU A 178 5.99 1.85 16.74
CA GLU A 178 4.90 2.79 17.05
C GLU A 178 4.28 3.39 15.79
N ASP A 179 4.55 2.79 14.62
CA ASP A 179 4.07 3.23 13.33
C ASP A 179 3.35 2.11 12.59
N HIS A 180 2.04 2.26 12.43
CA HIS A 180 1.19 1.33 11.67
C HIS A 180 1.23 1.61 10.17
N SER A 181 1.79 2.72 9.74
CA SER A 181 1.96 3.02 8.33
C SER A 181 2.81 1.95 7.65
N LYS A 182 2.53 1.77 6.36
CA LYS A 182 3.18 0.78 5.51
C LYS A 182 3.52 1.48 4.22
N TRP A 183 4.77 1.91 4.13
CA TRP A 183 5.27 2.60 2.96
C TRP A 183 6.68 2.15 2.63
N SER A 184 7.09 2.40 1.41
CA SER A 184 8.46 2.14 0.97
C SER A 184 8.90 3.15 -0.08
N VAL A 185 10.20 3.38 -0.12
CA VAL A 185 10.83 4.31 -1.07
C VAL A 185 11.97 3.61 -1.79
N ALA A 186 12.08 3.87 -3.08
CA ALA A 186 13.23 3.42 -3.86
C ALA A 186 14.45 4.26 -3.48
N ARG A 187 15.62 3.63 -3.36
CA ARG A 187 16.84 4.29 -2.85
C ARG A 187 17.34 5.37 -3.81
N ASN A 188 17.29 5.10 -5.11
CA ASN A 188 17.88 5.95 -6.16
C ASN A 188 16.83 6.54 -7.11
N LYS A 189 15.63 5.96 -7.19
CA LYS A 189 14.55 6.39 -8.10
C LYS A 189 13.43 7.12 -7.40
N GLY A 190 12.73 8.03 -8.09
CA GLY A 190 11.62 8.83 -7.53
C GLY A 190 10.33 8.08 -7.21
N PHE A 191 10.39 6.84 -6.72
CA PHE A 191 9.21 6.06 -6.36
C PHE A 191 8.93 6.12 -4.86
N PHE A 192 7.68 6.46 -4.55
CA PHE A 192 7.06 6.25 -3.26
C PHE A 192 5.97 5.19 -3.42
N CYS A 193 5.87 4.26 -2.48
CA CYS A 193 4.88 3.19 -2.49
C CYS A 193 4.13 3.10 -1.16
N PHE A 194 2.81 3.04 -1.22
CA PHE A 194 1.94 2.58 -0.13
C PHE A 194 1.81 1.05 -0.18
N SER A 195 1.61 0.40 0.96
CA SER A 195 1.33 -1.03 1.04
C SER A 195 0.22 -1.38 2.03
N SER A 196 -0.56 -2.42 1.75
CA SER A 196 -1.52 -2.97 2.72
C SER A 196 -0.92 -4.07 3.62
N LEU A 197 0.31 -4.50 3.35
CA LEU A 197 0.98 -5.63 4.01
C LEU A 197 2.14 -5.19 4.91
N ASN A 198 2.18 -5.71 6.14
CA ASN A 198 3.40 -5.64 6.96
C ASN A 198 4.45 -6.63 6.43
N ARG A 199 5.73 -6.41 6.77
CA ARG A 199 6.80 -7.41 6.55
C ARG A 199 6.90 -8.41 7.70
N MET A 200 5.78 -9.05 8.03
CA MET A 200 5.71 -10.15 9.00
C MET A 200 5.58 -11.51 8.28
N PHE A 201 6.14 -12.59 8.82
CA PHE A 201 6.00 -13.91 8.20
C PHE A 201 4.54 -14.36 8.07
N SER A 202 3.68 -13.98 9.03
CA SER A 202 2.24 -14.24 8.96
C SER A 202 1.56 -13.64 7.72
N GLN A 203 2.11 -12.54 7.16
CA GLN A 203 1.54 -11.87 5.99
C GLN A 203 1.86 -12.59 4.67
N TRP A 204 2.76 -13.58 4.66
CA TRP A 204 2.99 -14.40 3.46
C TRP A 204 1.72 -15.13 3.01
N LYS A 205 0.87 -15.52 3.95
CA LYS A 205 -0.41 -16.20 3.70
C LYS A 205 -1.61 -15.24 3.61
N ARG A 206 -1.35 -13.92 3.54
CA ARG A 206 -2.39 -12.89 3.39
C ARG A 206 -2.28 -12.28 2.00
N GLY A 207 -3.43 -12.02 1.38
CA GLY A 207 -3.49 -11.19 0.19
C GLY A 207 -3.25 -9.73 0.56
N GLY A 208 -2.70 -8.97 -0.38
CA GLY A 208 -2.53 -7.54 -0.21
C GLY A 208 -1.98 -6.88 -1.46
N GLU A 209 -1.68 -5.59 -1.35
CA GLU A 209 -1.29 -4.75 -2.47
C GLU A 209 -0.19 -3.77 -2.10
N ILE A 210 0.53 -3.33 -3.13
CA ILE A 210 1.46 -2.21 -3.11
C ILE A 210 1.08 -1.27 -4.25
N THR A 211 0.98 0.02 -3.96
CA THR A 211 0.66 1.06 -4.94
C THR A 211 1.76 2.11 -4.94
N CYS A 212 2.49 2.21 -6.05
CA CYS A 212 3.62 3.13 -6.20
C CYS A 212 3.31 4.26 -7.17
N ILE A 213 3.74 5.47 -6.83
CA ILE A 213 3.71 6.64 -7.70
C ILE A 213 5.12 7.14 -7.98
N ILE A 214 5.35 7.61 -9.20
CA ILE A 214 6.57 8.33 -9.55
C ILE A 214 6.37 9.80 -9.19
N ASP A 215 6.93 10.22 -8.07
CA ASP A 215 6.91 11.59 -7.57
C ASP A 215 8.20 11.84 -6.78
N VAL A 216 9.17 12.50 -7.41
CA VAL A 216 10.51 12.72 -6.84
C VAL A 216 10.45 13.51 -5.53
N PRO A 217 9.73 14.64 -5.43
CA PRO A 217 9.56 15.36 -4.17
C PRO A 217 8.96 14.49 -3.05
N LEU A 218 7.93 13.69 -3.35
CA LEU A 218 7.31 12.80 -2.36
C LEU A 218 8.28 11.71 -1.91
N ALA A 219 8.96 11.04 -2.84
CA ALA A 219 9.95 10.02 -2.52
C ALA A 219 11.09 10.60 -1.67
N GLN A 220 11.55 11.82 -1.98
CA GLN A 220 12.56 12.50 -1.19
C GLN A 220 12.07 12.85 0.22
N LEU A 221 10.85 13.39 0.35
CA LEU A 221 10.24 13.69 1.65
C LEU A 221 10.23 12.46 2.56
N PHE A 222 9.82 11.30 2.04
CA PHE A 222 9.80 10.07 2.81
C PHE A 222 11.21 9.50 3.08
N ARG A 223 12.17 9.65 2.17
CA ARG A 223 13.57 9.32 2.47
C ARG A 223 14.14 10.17 3.60
N ASP A 224 13.87 11.47 3.58
CA ASP A 224 14.35 12.41 4.59
C ASP A 224 13.70 12.16 5.96
N SER A 225 12.55 11.47 5.99
CA SER A 225 11.90 11.03 7.23
C SER A 225 12.55 9.81 7.87
N ILE A 226 13.50 9.13 7.20
CA ILE A 226 14.17 7.94 7.75
C ILE A 226 15.30 8.40 8.67
N PHE A 227 15.03 8.46 9.97
CA PHE A 227 16.05 8.77 10.98
C PHE A 227 17.06 7.62 11.11
N LYS A 228 16.55 6.39 11.16
CA LYS A 228 17.37 5.18 11.28
C LYS A 228 16.78 4.05 10.45
N GLN A 229 17.65 3.31 9.77
CA GLN A 229 17.30 2.08 9.08
C GLN A 229 18.38 1.03 9.26
N ASN A 230 17.99 -0.23 9.16
CA ASN A 230 18.94 -1.32 9.12
C ASN A 230 19.76 -1.30 7.80
N GLN A 231 20.90 -2.00 7.80
CA GLN A 231 21.83 -1.99 6.68
C GLN A 231 22.36 -3.38 6.38
N CYS A 232 22.39 -3.72 5.09
CA CYS A 232 23.14 -4.87 4.61
C CYS A 232 24.63 -4.67 4.84
N LYS A 233 25.33 -5.69 5.33
CA LYS A 233 26.79 -5.67 5.41
C LYS A 233 27.37 -5.41 4.02
N LYS A 234 28.31 -4.48 3.90
CA LYS A 234 29.09 -4.33 2.67
C LYS A 234 29.76 -5.67 2.38
N LYS A 235 29.58 -6.22 1.18
CA LYS A 235 30.45 -7.33 0.73
C LYS A 235 31.87 -6.79 0.81
N ARG A 236 32.76 -7.48 1.54
CA ARG A 236 34.20 -7.23 1.41
C ARG A 236 34.51 -7.39 -0.08
N GLN A 237 35.05 -6.33 -0.68
CA GLN A 237 35.74 -6.48 -1.95
C GLN A 237 37.00 -7.26 -1.60
N GLU A 238 36.98 -8.57 -1.87
CA GLU A 238 38.19 -9.39 -1.98
C GLU A 238 38.77 -9.23 -3.39
#